data_AF-A0A9X4CDR1-F1
#
_entry.id   AF-A0A9X4CDR1-F1
#
_cell.length_a   1.000
_cell.length_b   1.000
_cell.length_c   1.000
_cell.angle_alpha   90.00
_cell.angle_beta   90.00
_cell.angle_gamma   90.00
#
_symmetry.space_group_name_H-M   'P 1'
#
loop_
_entity.id
_entity.type
_entity.pdbx_description
1 polymer ?
#
loop_
_entity_poly.entity_id
_entity_poly.type
_entity_poly.pdbx_seq_one_letter_code
_entity_poly.pdbx_strand_id
1 'polypeptide(L)'
;MLRLPCKTIPAGLGASLLWAALAQAQSATPAPENAAFEVEQVFAGTCGFCHSDGGRAAGKGPQLMNSPRDDDFIRNRIKQGKQGAMPAFDGAFTDAQIDQMVKYIRALKPREG
;
A
#
# COMPACT_ATOMS: atom_id res chain seq x y z
N MET A 1 -25.59 34.47 -43.16
CA MET A 1 -25.96 33.73 -41.94
C MET A 1 -25.68 32.26 -42.20
N LEU A 2 -24.77 31.69 -41.41
CA LEU A 2 -23.91 30.55 -41.78
C LEU A 2 -24.72 29.25 -41.91
N ARG A 3 -24.58 28.60 -43.09
CA ARG A 3 -25.25 27.35 -43.48
C ARG A 3 -24.70 26.17 -42.68
N LEU A 4 -25.56 25.39 -42.02
CA LEU A 4 -25.25 24.07 -41.50
C LEU A 4 -25.25 23.05 -42.66
N PRO A 5 -24.17 22.26 -42.87
CA PRO A 5 -24.27 21.05 -43.66
C PRO A 5 -24.65 19.87 -42.75
N CYS A 6 -25.93 19.49 -42.86
CA CYS A 6 -26.47 18.17 -42.57
C CYS A 6 -25.63 17.14 -43.35
N LYS A 7 -24.76 16.40 -42.64
CA LYS A 7 -23.91 15.38 -43.25
C LYS A 7 -24.68 14.05 -43.25
N THR A 8 -24.97 13.59 -44.45
CA THR A 8 -25.68 12.36 -44.80
C THR A 8 -24.92 11.13 -44.33
N ILE A 9 -25.66 10.17 -43.74
CA ILE A 9 -25.19 8.86 -43.30
C ILE A 9 -25.50 7.87 -44.42
N PRO A 10 -24.51 7.26 -45.09
CA PRO A 10 -24.78 6.16 -46.00
C PRO A 10 -24.98 4.86 -45.21
N ALA A 11 -26.13 4.24 -45.42
CA ALA A 11 -26.44 2.87 -45.05
C ALA A 11 -25.56 1.90 -45.85
N GLY A 12 -24.72 1.13 -45.16
CA GLY A 12 -23.96 0.01 -45.71
C GLY A 12 -24.37 -1.27 -45.00
N LEU A 13 -25.12 -2.13 -45.69
CA LEU A 13 -25.31 -3.55 -45.36
C LEU A 13 -23.96 -4.26 -45.53
N GLY A 14 -23.50 -4.98 -44.51
CA GLY A 14 -22.26 -5.75 -44.63
C GLY A 14 -21.95 -6.62 -43.42
N ALA A 15 -22.35 -7.89 -43.54
CA ALA A 15 -21.70 -9.08 -42.98
C ALA A 15 -21.41 -9.14 -41.47
N SER A 16 -22.15 -10.03 -40.81
CA SER A 16 -21.79 -10.73 -39.58
C SER A 16 -20.30 -11.11 -39.53
N LEU A 17 -19.58 -10.58 -38.54
CA LEU A 17 -18.39 -11.20 -38.00
C LEU A 17 -18.53 -11.19 -36.48
N LEU A 18 -18.96 -12.35 -35.98
CA LEU A 18 -18.86 -12.76 -34.59
C LEU A 18 -17.40 -12.59 -34.16
N TRP A 19 -17.09 -11.53 -33.42
CA TRP A 19 -15.80 -11.43 -32.76
C TRP A 19 -15.88 -12.21 -31.46
N ALA A 20 -15.40 -13.44 -31.54
CA ALA A 20 -15.19 -14.36 -30.44
C ALA A 20 -14.49 -13.64 -29.28
N ALA A 21 -15.02 -13.87 -28.08
CA ALA A 21 -14.45 -13.44 -26.83
C ALA A 21 -12.98 -13.87 -26.73
N LEU A 22 -12.06 -12.90 -26.79
CA LEU A 22 -10.73 -13.07 -26.23
C LEU A 22 -10.88 -12.91 -24.73
N ALA A 23 -11.27 -14.00 -24.07
CA ALA A 23 -11.00 -14.19 -22.65
C ALA A 23 -9.48 -14.19 -22.51
N GLN A 24 -8.91 -13.03 -22.20
CA GLN A 24 -7.54 -12.94 -21.70
C GLN A 24 -7.55 -13.71 -20.38
N ALA A 25 -7.23 -15.00 -20.42
CA ALA A 25 -6.88 -15.74 -19.23
C ALA A 25 -5.68 -15.02 -18.62
N GLN A 26 -5.94 -14.16 -17.63
CA GLN A 26 -4.92 -13.69 -16.73
C GLN A 26 -4.41 -14.94 -16.04
N SER A 27 -3.36 -15.54 -16.59
CA SER A 27 -2.53 -16.48 -15.86
C SER A 27 -2.08 -15.72 -14.63
N ALA A 28 -2.73 -15.99 -13.50
CA ALA A 28 -2.25 -15.54 -12.21
C ALA A 28 -0.92 -16.26 -12.01
N THR A 29 0.17 -15.61 -12.41
CA THR A 29 1.50 -15.97 -11.94
C THR A 29 1.39 -16.07 -10.42
N PRO A 30 1.75 -17.20 -9.78
CA PRO A 30 1.81 -17.23 -8.33
C PRO A 30 2.72 -16.08 -7.91
N ALA A 31 2.17 -15.15 -7.13
CA ALA A 31 2.96 -14.05 -6.59
C ALA A 31 4.18 -14.69 -5.92
N PRO A 32 5.41 -14.25 -6.23
CA PRO A 32 6.58 -14.85 -5.64
C PRO A 32 6.41 -14.78 -4.12
N GLU A 33 6.61 -15.91 -3.44
CA GLU A 33 6.58 -16.00 -1.98
C GLU A 33 7.69 -15.14 -1.33
N ASN A 34 8.51 -14.47 -2.16
CA ASN A 34 9.50 -13.45 -1.83
C ASN A 34 9.21 -12.09 -2.51
N ALA A 35 7.95 -11.72 -2.71
CA ALA A 35 7.65 -10.33 -3.07
C ALA A 35 8.32 -9.40 -2.05
N ALA A 36 9.13 -8.45 -2.53
CA ALA A 36 9.91 -7.58 -1.69
C ALA A 36 8.99 -6.84 -0.71
N PHE A 37 9.34 -6.87 0.58
CA PHE A 37 8.63 -6.12 1.60
C PHE A 37 9.10 -4.67 1.56
N GLU A 38 8.35 -3.84 0.82
CA GLU A 38 8.59 -2.41 0.68
C GLU A 38 8.18 -1.67 1.97
N VAL A 39 9.05 -1.70 2.98
CA VAL A 39 8.75 -1.28 4.36
C VAL A 39 8.23 0.15 4.44
N GLU A 40 8.75 1.08 3.64
CA GLU A 40 8.28 2.47 3.59
C GLU A 40 6.83 2.57 3.10
N GLN A 41 6.48 1.80 2.06
CA GLN A 41 5.13 1.78 1.50
C GLN A 41 4.15 1.12 2.47
N VAL A 42 4.55 0.00 3.07
CA VAL A 42 3.77 -0.69 4.09
C VAL A 42 3.57 0.21 5.31
N PHE A 43 4.62 0.90 5.78
CA PHE A 43 4.49 1.85 6.86
C PHE A 43 3.49 2.95 6.51
N ALA A 44 3.59 3.56 5.33
CA ALA A 44 2.69 4.63 4.91
C ALA A 44 1.22 4.18 4.87
N GLY A 45 0.96 2.99 4.30
CA GLY A 45 -0.39 2.45 4.15
C GLY A 45 -1.00 1.85 5.41
N THR A 46 -0.18 1.31 6.31
CA THR A 46 -0.65 0.55 7.49
C THR A 46 -0.45 1.31 8.80
N CYS A 47 0.67 2.01 8.96
CA CYS A 47 1.06 2.65 10.22
C CYS A 47 0.88 4.17 10.19
N GLY A 48 1.06 4.77 9.01
CA GLY A 48 1.21 6.21 8.80
C GLY A 48 -0.02 7.04 9.15
N PHE A 49 -1.22 6.45 9.11
CA PHE A 49 -2.44 7.11 9.56
C PHE A 49 -2.38 7.50 11.04
N CYS A 50 -1.75 6.67 11.87
CA CYS A 50 -1.60 6.94 13.30
C CYS A 50 -0.24 7.56 13.64
N HIS A 51 0.82 7.01 13.07
CA HIS A 51 2.20 7.43 13.31
C HIS A 51 2.62 8.46 12.26
N SER A 52 2.25 9.70 12.54
CA SER A 52 2.37 10.82 11.60
C SER A 52 3.79 11.08 11.13
N ASP A 53 3.89 11.74 9.97
CA ASP A 53 5.15 12.12 9.35
C ASP A 53 6.11 10.94 9.09
N GLY A 54 5.56 9.78 8.74
CA GLY A 54 6.33 8.56 8.57
C GLY A 54 6.92 8.03 9.90
N GLY A 55 6.30 8.35 11.04
CA GLY A 55 6.76 8.02 12.38
C GLY A 55 7.63 9.08 13.05
N ARG A 56 7.87 10.23 12.40
CA ARG A 56 8.71 11.32 12.94
C ARG A 56 7.98 12.28 13.84
N ALA A 57 6.64 12.30 13.80
CA ALA A 57 5.82 13.17 14.61
C ALA A 57 4.76 12.36 15.35
N ALA A 58 4.31 12.88 16.49
CA ALA A 58 3.11 12.38 17.14
C ALA A 58 1.87 12.74 16.31
N GLY A 59 0.87 11.86 16.35
CA GLY A 59 -0.42 12.03 15.71
C GLY A 59 -1.50 11.36 16.54
N LYS A 60 -2.32 10.49 15.92
CA LYS A 60 -3.22 9.60 16.68
C LYS A 60 -2.44 8.57 17.50
N GLY A 61 -1.29 8.16 17.00
CA GLY A 61 -0.29 7.37 17.71
C GLY A 61 0.92 8.22 18.13
N PRO A 62 1.80 7.69 18.99
CA PRO A 62 3.02 8.38 19.40
C PRO A 62 4.01 8.54 18.25
N GLN A 63 4.92 9.51 18.39
CA GLN A 63 6.15 9.57 17.60
C GLN A 63 6.99 8.29 17.83
N LEU A 64 7.56 7.76 16.75
CA LEU A 64 8.39 6.55 16.77
C LEU A 64 9.88 6.87 16.69
N MET A 65 10.25 7.92 15.95
CA MET A 65 11.63 8.40 15.85
C MET A 65 12.20 8.70 17.25
N ASN A 66 13.43 8.23 17.50
CA ASN A 66 14.14 8.37 18.78
C ASN A 66 13.40 7.76 19.98
N SER A 67 12.53 6.77 19.77
CA SER A 67 11.89 6.04 20.87
C SER A 67 12.94 5.47 21.84
N PRO A 68 12.82 5.70 23.16
CA PRO A 68 13.75 5.18 24.17
C PRO A 68 13.49 3.70 24.49
N ARG A 69 12.43 3.11 23.94
CA ARG A 69 12.12 1.68 24.11
C ARG A 69 13.14 0.85 23.34
N ASP A 70 13.49 -0.33 23.85
CA ASP A 70 14.34 -1.29 23.14
C ASP A 70 13.61 -1.97 21.96
N ASP A 71 14.37 -2.69 21.14
CA ASP A 71 13.86 -3.32 19.92
C ASP A 71 12.88 -4.46 20.21
N ASP A 72 13.06 -5.20 21.30
CA ASP A 72 12.16 -6.29 21.70
C ASP A 72 10.79 -5.76 22.14
N PHE A 73 10.77 -4.64 22.86
CA PHE A 73 9.54 -3.93 23.18
C PHE A 73 8.83 -3.47 21.91
N ILE A 74 9.54 -2.88 20.95
CA ILE A 74 8.94 -2.39 19.70
C ILE A 74 8.39 -3.57 18.88
N ARG A 75 9.18 -4.65 18.72
CA ARG A 75 8.74 -5.88 18.07
C ARG A 75 7.46 -6.43 18.71
N ASN A 76 7.48 -6.61 20.03
CA ASN A 76 6.31 -7.15 20.75
C ASN A 76 5.11 -6.20 20.65
N ARG A 77 5.33 -4.89 20.66
CA ARG A 77 4.28 -3.89 20.47
C ARG A 77 3.65 -3.98 19.07
N ILE A 78 4.44 -4.24 18.03
CA ILE A 78 3.93 -4.45 16.67
C ILE A 78 3.14 -5.77 16.60
N LYS A 79 3.68 -6.86 17.16
CA LYS A 79 3.01 -8.17 17.17
C LYS A 79 1.68 -8.13 17.91
N GLN A 80 1.69 -7.68 19.16
CA GLN A 80 0.56 -7.78 20.08
C GLN A 80 -0.34 -6.53 20.09
N GLY A 81 0.12 -5.43 19.50
CA GLY A 81 -0.60 -4.17 19.50
C GLY A 81 -0.77 -3.55 20.90
N LYS A 82 -1.83 -2.77 21.03
CA LYS A 82 -2.36 -2.20 22.27
C LYS A 82 -3.87 -2.16 22.15
N GLN A 83 -4.60 -2.98 22.90
CA GLN A 83 -6.07 -3.02 22.80
C GLN A 83 -6.69 -1.61 22.85
N GLY A 84 -7.59 -1.35 21.90
CA GLY A 84 -8.28 -0.06 21.74
C GLY A 84 -7.43 1.10 21.20
N ALA A 85 -6.13 0.91 20.93
CA ALA A 85 -5.23 2.00 20.53
C ALA A 85 -4.31 1.67 19.34
N MET A 86 -3.80 0.45 19.26
CA MET A 86 -2.94 -0.02 18.18
C MET A 86 -3.33 -1.47 17.84
N PRO A 87 -3.65 -1.79 16.58
CA PRO A 87 -3.96 -3.16 16.18
C PRO A 87 -2.74 -4.08 16.36
N ALA A 88 -3.01 -5.36 16.61
CA ALA A 88 -2.01 -6.41 16.59
C ALA A 88 -1.72 -6.80 15.12
N PHE A 89 -0.45 -7.06 14.80
CA PHE A 89 -0.02 -7.46 13.46
C PHE A 89 0.58 -8.87 13.41
N ASP A 90 0.50 -9.62 14.51
CA ASP A 90 0.82 -11.04 14.50
C ASP A 90 -0.06 -11.78 13.48
N GLY A 91 0.53 -12.64 12.66
CA GLY A 91 -0.15 -13.33 11.55
C GLY A 91 -0.39 -12.49 10.30
N ALA A 92 -0.34 -11.15 10.38
CA ALA A 92 -0.35 -10.27 9.21
C ALA A 92 1.05 -10.02 8.66
N PHE A 93 2.06 -9.97 9.55
CA PHE A 93 3.47 -9.87 9.19
C PHE A 93 4.27 -11.04 9.75
N THR A 94 5.28 -11.49 8.99
CA THR A 94 6.29 -12.44 9.49
C THR A 94 7.25 -11.75 10.45
N ASP A 95 7.96 -12.53 11.28
CA ASP A 95 8.97 -11.96 12.18
C ASP A 95 10.05 -11.15 11.43
N ALA A 96 10.44 -11.60 10.24
CA ALA A 96 11.39 -10.89 9.38
C ALA A 96 10.85 -9.54 8.86
N GLN A 97 9.56 -9.47 8.52
CA GLN A 97 8.91 -8.22 8.11
C GLN A 97 8.78 -7.24 9.29
N ILE A 98 8.51 -7.76 10.49
CA ILE A 98 8.48 -6.96 11.72
C ILE A 98 9.90 -6.45 12.04
N ASP A 99 10.94 -7.26 11.84
CA ASP A 99 12.33 -6.81 11.94
C ASP A 99 12.65 -5.67 10.99
N GLN A 100 12.18 -5.74 9.75
CA GLN A 100 12.35 -4.65 8.79
C GLN A 100 11.62 -3.38 9.26
N MET A 101 10.44 -3.51 9.86
CA MET A 101 9.71 -2.38 10.43
C MET A 101 10.46 -1.73 11.61
N VAL A 102 11.06 -2.54 12.50
CA VAL A 102 11.91 -2.04 13.58
C VAL A 102 13.13 -1.29 13.02
N LYS A 103 13.80 -1.86 12.01
CA LYS A 103 14.93 -1.21 11.33
C LYS A 103 14.52 0.13 10.70
N TYR A 104 13.37 0.17 10.02
CA TYR A 104 12.81 1.41 9.48
C TYR A 104 12.63 2.47 10.58
N ILE A 105 12.01 2.10 11.71
CA ILE A 105 11.81 3.02 12.85
C ILE A 105 13.14 3.54 13.39
N ARG A 106 14.17 2.70 13.49
CA ARG A 106 15.50 3.08 13.97
C ARG A 106 16.28 3.96 12.98
N ALA A 107 16.01 3.82 11.69
CA ALA A 107 16.62 4.65 10.66
C ALA A 107 16.00 6.05 10.56
N LEU A 108 14.88 6.32 11.24
CA LEU A 108 14.22 7.62 11.22
C LEU A 108 15.15 8.72 11.76
N LYS A 109 15.24 9.80 10.98
CA LYS A 109 15.91 11.06 11.32
C LYS A 109 14.93 12.23 11.10
N PRO A 110 15.13 13.39 11.76
CA PRO A 110 14.39 14.60 11.44
C PRO A 110 14.46 14.87 9.93
N ARG A 111 13.39 15.45 9.36
CA ARG A 111 13.51 15.93 7.98
C ARG A 111 14.55 17.03 7.95
N GLU A 112 15.51 16.92 7.03
CA GLU A 112 16.36 18.04 6.66
C GLU A 112 15.43 19.09 6.03
N GLY A 113 15.47 20.31 6.58
CA GLY A 113 14.67 21.45 6.12
C GLY A 113 15.27 22.10 4.89
#